data_AF-A0ABD1JCC2-F1
#
_entry.id   AF-A0ABD1JCC2-F1
#
_cell.length_a   1.000
_cell.length_b   1.000
_cell.length_c   1.000
_cell.angle_alpha   90.00
_cell.angle_beta   90.00
_cell.angle_gamma   90.00
#
_symmetry.space_group_name_H-M   'P 1'
#
loop_
_entity.id
_entity.type
_entity.pdbx_description
1 polymer ?
#
loop_
_entity_poly.entity_id
_entity_poly.type
_entity_poly.pdbx_seq_one_letter_code
_entity_poly.pdbx_strand_id
1 'polypeptide(L)'
;MIEAKNNIVPVKLSSALALAVSSETDGGVWTPHRKGEGREITMVSSASASASTAMLYGFGLLDAALMVQQAVQFQLVSPQRQCSYDVTLDPARRLPPGGEVILAIQSDACSGAANEINTLEHVQVTVNISSVCRGDLSVEMTSPSSTRSLLLGSRHNDASEEGLKNWTLMSVQFWGEQARGVWTLKVVDHKGAVGKCGRREGGREGGRGEGQSPSGELMGVALTLYGTYDPQRPPQVSAHVGCVVLCCWMALPVETLLWRGLF
;
A
#
# COMPACT_ATOMS: atom_id res chain seq x y z
N MET A 1 36.63 5.70 3.99
CA MET A 1 36.02 6.83 4.69
C MET A 1 35.76 7.90 3.65
N ILE A 2 34.55 7.91 3.06
CA ILE A 2 34.12 8.95 2.12
C ILE A 2 32.86 9.55 2.74
N GLU A 3 33.01 10.77 3.22
CA GLU A 3 31.98 11.55 3.90
C GLU A 3 31.18 12.30 2.82
N ALA A 4 30.01 11.77 2.46
CA ALA A 4 29.07 12.48 1.60
C ALA A 4 28.21 13.40 2.47
N LYS A 5 28.64 14.66 2.62
CA LYS A 5 27.80 15.73 3.16
C LYS A 5 26.75 16.10 2.13
N ASN A 6 25.64 15.38 2.10
CA ASN A 6 24.45 15.77 1.33
C ASN A 6 23.59 16.69 2.18
N ASN A 7 23.81 17.99 2.02
CA ASN A 7 22.90 19.03 2.47
C ASN A 7 21.73 19.10 1.47
N ILE A 8 20.81 18.13 1.57
CA ILE A 8 19.55 18.15 0.81
C ILE A 8 18.56 18.96 1.63
N VAL A 9 18.34 20.21 1.21
CA VAL A 9 17.20 21.01 1.65
C VAL A 9 15.94 20.26 1.19
N PRO A 10 14.97 19.95 2.06
CA PRO A 10 13.77 19.24 1.65
C PRO A 10 12.96 20.15 0.75
N VAL A 11 12.92 19.84 -0.55
CA VAL A 11 11.96 20.42 -1.48
C VAL A 11 10.59 19.92 -1.03
N LYS A 12 9.77 20.82 -0.48
CA LYS A 12 8.32 20.59 -0.31
C LYS A 12 7.70 20.43 -1.69
N LEU A 13 7.72 19.21 -2.23
CA LEU A 13 6.85 18.86 -3.34
C LEU A 13 5.43 18.79 -2.77
N SER A 14 4.64 19.82 -3.05
CA SER A 14 3.18 19.75 -2.93
C SER A 14 2.72 18.64 -3.87
N SER A 15 2.21 17.55 -3.31
CA SER A 15 1.70 16.38 -4.00
C SER A 15 0.50 16.76 -4.87
N ALA A 16 0.74 17.01 -6.16
CA ALA A 16 -0.31 17.15 -7.16
C ALA A 16 0.28 16.95 -8.56
N LEU A 17 0.69 15.72 -8.84
CA LEU A 17 0.65 15.22 -10.21
C LEU A 17 -0.12 13.91 -10.15
N ALA A 18 -1.41 13.98 -10.48
CA ALA A 18 -2.16 12.79 -10.84
C ALA A 18 -1.45 12.19 -12.07
N LEU A 19 -0.85 11.01 -11.91
CA LEU A 19 -0.19 10.33 -13.00
C LEU A 19 -1.28 9.76 -13.91
N ALA A 20 -1.46 10.37 -15.08
CA ALA A 20 -2.22 9.76 -16.15
C ALA A 20 -1.36 8.62 -16.71
N VAL A 21 -1.82 7.39 -16.52
CA VAL A 21 -1.17 6.19 -17.05
C VAL A 21 -2.02 5.63 -18.16
N SER A 22 -1.40 5.30 -19.29
CA SER A 22 -2.06 4.52 -20.34
C SER A 22 -2.18 3.06 -19.91
N SER A 23 -3.40 2.52 -19.90
CA SER A 23 -3.63 1.07 -19.87
C SER A 23 -3.81 0.58 -21.31
N GLU A 24 -2.77 0.02 -21.91
CA GLU A 24 -2.90 -0.65 -23.21
C GLU A 24 -2.56 -2.13 -23.09
N THR A 25 -3.62 -2.95 -23.15
CA THR A 25 -3.57 -4.33 -23.61
C THR A 25 -4.59 -4.46 -24.73
N ASP A 26 -4.20 -4.11 -25.95
CA ASP A 26 -4.48 -4.86 -27.20
C ASP A 26 -4.29 -3.96 -28.43
N GLY A 27 -3.59 -4.50 -29.43
CA GLY A 27 -3.45 -3.85 -30.73
C GLY A 27 -4.80 -3.66 -31.41
N GLY A 28 -5.22 -2.41 -31.63
CA GLY A 28 -6.47 -2.11 -32.31
C GLY A 28 -6.62 -0.62 -32.67
N VAL A 29 -6.51 -0.35 -33.97
CA VAL A 29 -7.01 0.78 -34.78
C VAL A 29 -7.75 1.93 -34.05
N TRP A 30 -7.27 3.15 -34.27
CA TRP A 30 -7.89 4.42 -33.89
C TRP A 30 -9.31 4.60 -34.46
N THR A 31 -10.32 4.74 -33.60
CA THR A 31 -11.56 5.46 -33.94
C THR A 31 -11.95 6.43 -32.82
N PRO A 32 -12.34 7.68 -33.13
CA PRO A 32 -12.59 8.70 -32.12
C PRO A 32 -14.04 8.64 -31.64
N HIS A 33 -14.29 8.31 -30.36
CA HIS A 33 -15.61 8.47 -29.74
C HIS A 33 -15.64 9.63 -28.72
N ARG A 34 -16.29 10.69 -29.21
CA ARG A 34 -17.11 11.77 -28.59
C ARG A 34 -17.01 12.06 -27.07
N LYS A 35 -16.71 13.32 -26.83
CA LYS A 35 -16.84 14.20 -25.64
C LYS A 35 -18.11 13.94 -24.79
N GLY A 36 -17.94 13.77 -23.48
CA GLY A 36 -19.03 13.87 -22.50
C GLY A 36 -18.72 13.24 -21.14
N GLU A 37 -18.96 14.02 -20.09
CA GLU A 37 -19.11 13.64 -18.68
C GLU A 37 -17.85 13.54 -17.80
N GLY A 38 -17.81 14.41 -16.79
CA GLY A 38 -16.73 14.56 -15.83
C GLY A 38 -16.50 13.26 -15.07
N ARG A 39 -15.25 12.82 -15.07
CA ARG A 39 -14.80 11.66 -14.30
C ARG A 39 -13.72 12.12 -13.34
N GLU A 40 -14.00 11.88 -12.06
CA GLU A 40 -13.03 11.87 -10.98
C GLU A 40 -11.80 11.06 -11.40
N ILE A 41 -10.60 11.59 -11.17
CA ILE A 41 -9.36 10.89 -11.48
C ILE A 41 -9.17 9.79 -10.44
N THR A 42 -9.72 8.62 -10.71
CA THR A 42 -9.34 7.41 -9.99
C THR A 42 -8.02 6.92 -10.58
N MET A 43 -6.94 6.93 -9.80
CA MET A 43 -5.76 6.16 -10.17
C MET A 43 -6.13 4.68 -10.08
N VAL A 44 -6.47 4.09 -11.22
CA VAL A 44 -6.76 2.65 -11.30
C VAL A 44 -5.41 1.95 -11.31
N SER A 45 -5.01 1.40 -10.16
CA SER A 45 -4.12 0.25 -10.16
C SER A 45 -4.77 -0.79 -11.07
N SER A 46 -4.11 -1.13 -12.18
CA SER A 46 -4.60 -2.18 -13.09
C SER A 46 -4.76 -3.45 -12.26
N ALA A 47 -6.00 -3.80 -11.93
CA ALA A 47 -6.34 -4.98 -11.15
C ALA A 47 -5.99 -6.31 -11.88
N SER A 48 -5.45 -6.23 -13.10
CA SER A 48 -4.91 -7.36 -13.87
C SER A 48 -3.40 -7.56 -13.67
N ALA A 49 -2.69 -6.62 -13.03
CA ALA A 49 -1.28 -6.75 -12.71
C ALA A 49 -1.13 -7.48 -11.38
N SER A 50 -0.37 -8.58 -11.36
CA SER A 50 -0.01 -9.25 -10.11
C SER A 50 0.68 -8.26 -9.16
N ALA A 51 0.58 -8.46 -7.83
CA ALA A 51 1.27 -7.62 -6.85
C ALA A 51 2.79 -7.47 -7.14
N SER A 52 3.39 -8.47 -7.79
CA SER A 52 4.78 -8.44 -8.26
C SER A 52 5.02 -7.42 -9.39
N THR A 53 4.04 -7.19 -10.27
CA THR A 53 4.13 -6.26 -11.40
C THR A 53 3.96 -4.81 -10.96
N ALA A 54 3.04 -4.53 -10.02
CA ALA A 54 2.81 -3.18 -9.47
C ALA A 54 4.03 -2.63 -8.72
N MET A 55 4.83 -3.49 -8.09
CA MET A 55 6.08 -3.07 -7.43
C MET A 55 7.19 -2.70 -8.43
N LEU A 56 7.22 -3.33 -9.61
CA LEU A 56 8.28 -3.10 -10.60
C LEU A 56 8.05 -1.84 -11.42
N TYR A 57 6.79 -1.55 -11.76
CA TYR A 57 6.44 -0.47 -12.71
C TYR A 57 5.59 0.64 -12.10
N GLY A 58 5.29 0.58 -10.79
CA GLY A 58 4.45 1.56 -10.12
C GLY A 58 3.06 1.62 -10.74
N PHE A 59 2.59 2.83 -11.05
CA PHE A 59 1.30 3.01 -11.71
C PHE A 59 1.32 2.65 -13.20
N GLY A 60 2.48 2.43 -13.82
CA GLY A 60 2.65 2.05 -15.22
C GLY A 60 3.46 3.06 -16.03
N LEU A 61 3.39 2.94 -17.36
CA LEU A 61 4.13 3.79 -18.29
C LEU A 61 3.53 5.20 -18.36
N LEU A 62 4.39 6.22 -18.36
CA LEU A 62 3.96 7.61 -18.51
C LEU A 62 3.45 7.88 -19.93
N ASP A 63 2.26 8.47 -20.03
CA ASP A 63 1.73 9.00 -21.29
C ASP A 63 1.76 10.53 -21.25
N ALA A 64 2.72 11.13 -21.97
CA ALA A 64 2.90 12.57 -21.98
C ALA A 64 1.66 13.32 -22.53
N ALA A 65 0.96 12.76 -23.52
CA ALA A 65 -0.21 13.40 -24.11
C ALA A 65 -1.38 13.39 -23.13
N LEU A 66 -1.65 12.25 -22.49
CA LEU A 66 -2.69 12.15 -21.47
C LEU A 66 -2.36 13.02 -20.25
N MET A 67 -1.10 13.06 -19.80
CA MET A 67 -0.69 13.91 -18.68
C MET A 67 -0.98 15.40 -18.94
N VAL A 68 -0.63 15.91 -20.14
CA VAL A 68 -0.92 17.31 -20.50
C VAL A 68 -2.42 17.56 -20.61
N GLN A 69 -3.18 16.62 -21.19
CA GLN A 69 -4.63 16.73 -21.28
C GLN A 69 -5.29 16.78 -19.90
N GLN A 70 -4.84 15.95 -18.95
CA GLN A 70 -5.34 15.95 -17.58
C GLN A 70 -4.91 17.20 -16.81
N ALA A 71 -3.68 17.69 -17.02
CA ALA A 71 -3.17 18.89 -16.35
C ALA A 71 -4.01 20.15 -16.63
N VAL A 72 -4.57 20.27 -17.83
CA VAL A 72 -5.46 21.40 -18.20
C VAL A 72 -6.75 21.41 -17.37
N GLN A 73 -7.24 20.24 -16.96
CA GLN A 73 -8.49 20.08 -16.20
C GLN A 73 -8.24 19.87 -14.71
N PHE A 74 -6.97 19.81 -14.29
CA PHE A 74 -6.59 19.44 -12.94
C PHE A 74 -6.99 20.54 -11.96
N GLN A 75 -7.77 20.15 -10.96
CA GLN A 75 -8.10 21.00 -9.82
C GLN A 75 -7.10 20.75 -8.71
N LEU A 76 -6.65 21.84 -8.07
CA LEU A 76 -5.73 21.73 -6.95
C LEU A 76 -6.36 20.92 -5.82
N VAL A 77 -5.57 20.01 -5.26
CA VAL A 77 -5.98 19.21 -4.10
C VAL A 77 -5.96 20.05 -2.83
N SER A 78 -6.68 19.57 -1.82
CA SER A 78 -6.65 20.17 -0.48
C SER A 78 -5.24 20.11 0.13
N PRO A 79 -4.92 20.96 1.13
CA PRO A 79 -3.64 20.93 1.81
C PRO A 79 -3.31 19.54 2.37
N GLN A 80 -2.06 19.12 2.17
CA GLN A 80 -1.57 17.86 2.71
C GLN A 80 -1.66 17.83 4.23
N ARG A 81 -2.06 16.68 4.76
CA ARG A 81 -2.15 16.35 6.18
C ARG A 81 -1.30 15.13 6.49
N GLN A 82 -0.91 15.01 7.76
CA GLN A 82 -0.12 13.91 8.27
C GLN A 82 -0.78 13.37 9.56
N CYS A 83 -0.96 12.06 9.63
CA CYS A 83 -1.48 11.35 10.80
C CYS A 83 -0.52 10.21 11.17
N SER A 84 -0.02 10.20 12.41
CA SER A 84 1.03 9.26 12.85
C SER A 84 0.58 8.42 14.04
N TYR A 85 1.02 7.17 14.07
CA TYR A 85 0.77 6.20 15.13
C TYR A 85 2.09 5.54 15.53
N ASP A 86 2.52 5.75 16.77
CA ASP A 86 3.73 5.15 17.32
C ASP A 86 3.37 3.93 18.17
N VAL A 87 4.01 2.79 17.88
CA VAL A 87 3.83 1.51 18.57
C VAL A 87 5.18 1.05 19.08
N THR A 88 5.45 1.28 20.36
CA THR A 88 6.59 0.68 21.05
C THR A 88 6.20 -0.72 21.55
N LEU A 89 7.06 -1.70 21.31
CA LEU A 89 6.84 -3.08 21.72
C LEU A 89 7.77 -3.41 22.88
N ASP A 90 7.22 -3.44 24.09
CA ASP A 90 7.91 -3.86 25.30
C ASP A 90 7.08 -4.94 26.03
N PRO A 91 7.49 -6.23 26.00
CA PRO A 91 8.74 -6.72 25.40
C PRO A 91 8.71 -6.69 23.86
N ALA A 92 9.90 -6.64 23.27
CA ALA A 92 10.06 -6.71 21.81
C ALA A 92 9.50 -8.03 21.26
N ARG A 93 8.94 -7.98 20.04
CA ARG A 93 8.40 -9.17 19.38
C ARG A 93 9.52 -9.97 18.72
N ARG A 94 9.75 -11.18 19.21
CA ARG A 94 10.75 -12.10 18.65
C ARG A 94 10.37 -12.55 17.25
N LEU A 95 11.31 -12.42 16.32
CA LEU A 95 11.24 -12.95 14.96
C LEU A 95 11.97 -14.30 14.94
N PRO A 96 11.27 -15.43 14.81
CA PRO A 96 11.90 -16.74 14.76
C PRO A 96 12.62 -16.95 13.40
N PRO A 97 13.69 -17.77 13.36
CA PRO A 97 14.37 -18.08 12.11
C PRO A 97 13.44 -18.74 11.10
N GLY A 98 13.32 -18.16 9.90
CA GLY A 98 12.42 -18.68 8.86
C GLY A 98 10.94 -18.40 9.10
N GLY A 99 10.59 -17.61 10.13
CA GLY A 99 9.21 -17.28 10.46
C GLY A 99 8.90 -15.79 10.31
N GLU A 100 7.82 -15.36 10.96
CA GLU A 100 7.25 -14.03 10.74
C GLU A 100 6.70 -13.39 12.03
N VAL A 101 6.61 -12.07 12.00
CA VAL A 101 5.90 -11.25 12.98
C VAL A 101 4.84 -10.45 12.23
N ILE A 102 3.60 -10.53 12.69
CA ILE A 102 2.47 -9.74 12.19
C ILE A 102 2.04 -8.76 13.27
N LEU A 103 1.93 -7.48 12.93
CA LEU A 103 1.45 -6.41 13.79
C LEU A 103 0.24 -5.71 13.15
N ALA A 104 -0.89 -5.72 13.84
CA ALA A 104 -2.06 -4.93 13.47
C ALA A 104 -2.02 -3.57 14.16
N ILE A 105 -2.25 -2.50 13.40
CA ILE A 105 -2.30 -1.10 13.86
C ILE A 105 -3.68 -0.56 13.49
N GLN A 106 -4.48 -0.25 14.51
CA GLN A 106 -5.80 0.35 14.29
C GLN A 106 -5.62 1.84 14.02
N SER A 107 -6.05 2.30 12.84
CA SER A 107 -6.07 3.72 12.48
C SER A 107 -7.51 4.22 12.46
N ASP A 108 -7.76 5.32 13.17
CA ASP A 108 -8.96 6.14 13.03
C ASP A 108 -8.82 7.23 11.94
N ALA A 109 -7.63 7.31 11.34
CA ALA A 109 -7.15 8.35 10.43
C ALA A 109 -7.19 9.77 11.01
N CYS A 110 -6.93 9.91 12.32
CA CYS A 110 -7.01 11.18 13.06
C CYS A 110 -8.40 11.83 12.96
N SER A 111 -9.45 11.00 13.01
CA SER A 111 -10.84 11.42 12.88
C SER A 111 -11.19 12.56 13.84
N GLY A 112 -11.83 13.62 13.32
CA GLY A 112 -12.27 14.77 14.12
C GLY A 112 -11.17 15.76 14.50
N ALA A 113 -9.92 15.51 14.10
CA ALA A 113 -8.80 16.43 14.32
C ALA A 113 -8.47 17.25 13.06
N ALA A 114 -7.68 18.32 13.23
CA ALA A 114 -7.27 19.18 12.12
C ALA A 114 -6.46 18.45 11.03
N ASN A 115 -5.83 17.33 11.40
CA ASN A 115 -5.04 16.47 10.52
C ASN A 115 -5.77 15.19 10.10
N GLU A 116 -7.11 15.14 10.17
CA GLU A 116 -7.89 14.01 9.67
C GLU A 116 -7.59 13.73 8.19
N ILE A 117 -7.42 12.47 7.82
CA ILE A 117 -7.18 12.04 6.43
C ILE A 117 -8.32 11.10 6.00
N ASN A 118 -8.98 11.44 4.90
CA ASN A 118 -9.96 10.56 4.26
C ASN A 118 -9.61 10.16 2.82
N THR A 119 -8.54 10.73 2.27
CA THR A 119 -7.96 10.39 0.97
C THR A 119 -6.47 10.20 1.14
N LEU A 120 -5.99 8.95 1.07
CA LEU A 120 -4.56 8.65 1.18
C LEU A 120 -3.77 9.11 -0.05
N GLU A 121 -2.54 9.52 0.18
CA GLU A 121 -1.53 9.77 -0.85
C GLU A 121 -0.38 8.77 -0.71
N HIS A 122 0.42 8.89 0.35
CA HIS A 122 1.52 7.98 0.61
C HIS A 122 1.55 7.53 2.08
N VAL A 123 2.09 6.34 2.30
CA VAL A 123 2.20 5.72 3.61
C VAL A 123 3.66 5.49 3.92
N GLN A 124 4.08 5.87 5.11
CA GLN A 124 5.40 5.59 5.64
C GLN A 124 5.30 4.66 6.84
N VAL A 125 6.26 3.74 6.95
CA VAL A 125 6.43 2.86 8.10
C VAL A 125 7.87 2.96 8.54
N THR A 126 8.09 3.53 9.72
CA THR A 126 9.40 3.53 10.36
C THR A 126 9.49 2.33 11.29
N VAL A 127 10.48 1.47 11.08
CA VAL A 127 10.64 0.26 11.88
C VAL A 127 11.96 0.29 12.66
N ASN A 128 11.94 -0.31 13.85
CA ASN A 128 13.13 -0.63 14.62
C ASN A 128 13.22 -2.14 14.81
N ILE A 129 14.05 -2.80 14.00
CA ILE A 129 14.18 -4.26 13.92
C ILE A 129 15.65 -4.64 14.10
N SER A 130 15.95 -5.47 15.09
CA SER A 130 17.23 -6.17 15.15
C SER A 130 17.16 -7.41 14.27
N SER A 131 18.26 -7.80 13.64
CA SER A 131 18.32 -9.03 12.86
C SER A 131 19.75 -9.52 12.77
N VAL A 132 19.91 -10.84 12.85
CA VAL A 132 21.19 -11.51 12.56
C VAL A 132 21.60 -11.33 11.10
N CYS A 133 20.64 -11.10 10.20
CA CYS A 133 20.86 -11.01 8.76
C CYS A 133 19.85 -10.08 8.11
N ARG A 134 20.19 -8.80 7.98
CA ARG A 134 19.29 -7.77 7.47
C ARG A 134 18.76 -8.06 6.06
N GLY A 135 19.55 -8.69 5.20
CA GLY A 135 19.14 -9.06 3.84
C GLY A 135 18.12 -10.20 3.78
N ASP A 136 17.93 -10.97 4.85
CA ASP A 136 16.88 -11.98 4.91
C ASP A 136 15.53 -11.39 5.29
N LEU A 137 15.48 -10.15 5.79
CA LEU A 137 14.22 -9.51 6.12
C LEU A 137 13.44 -9.16 4.84
N SER A 138 12.13 -9.45 4.87
CA SER A 138 11.17 -8.72 4.05
C SER A 138 10.14 -8.02 4.94
N VAL A 139 9.73 -6.83 4.52
CA VAL A 139 8.72 -6.01 5.22
C VAL A 139 7.60 -5.69 4.24
N GLU A 140 6.38 -5.89 4.70
CA GLU A 140 5.18 -5.69 3.92
C GLU A 140 4.10 -4.99 4.75
N MET A 141 3.33 -4.13 4.09
CA MET A 141 2.18 -3.48 4.67
C MET A 141 0.91 -3.89 3.91
N THR A 142 -0.16 -4.17 4.65
CA THR A 142 -1.51 -4.37 4.10
C THR A 142 -2.44 -3.29 4.62
N SER A 143 -3.16 -2.63 3.71
CA SER A 143 -4.11 -1.57 4.03
C SER A 143 -5.46 -2.13 4.52
N PRO A 144 -6.33 -1.28 5.11
CA PRO A 144 -7.70 -1.67 5.45
C PRO A 144 -8.53 -2.16 4.26
N SER A 145 -8.21 -1.70 3.04
CA SER A 145 -8.86 -2.14 1.79
C SER A 145 -8.26 -3.45 1.23
N SER A 146 -7.40 -4.13 2.00
CA SER A 146 -6.71 -5.36 1.61
C SER A 146 -5.69 -5.23 0.48
N THR A 147 -5.27 -4.02 0.13
CA THR A 147 -4.12 -3.81 -0.76
C THR A 147 -2.85 -4.18 -0.01
N ARG A 148 -1.96 -4.90 -0.68
CA ARG A 148 -0.70 -5.42 -0.11
C ARG A 148 0.49 -4.82 -0.84
N SER A 149 1.38 -4.14 -0.11
CA SER A 149 2.60 -3.52 -0.64
C SER A 149 3.83 -4.12 0.02
N LEU A 150 4.70 -4.75 -0.76
CA LEU A 150 6.05 -5.12 -0.30
C LEU A 150 6.90 -3.85 -0.19
N LEU A 151 7.26 -3.48 1.03
CA LEU A 151 8.04 -2.27 1.32
C LEU A 151 9.55 -2.52 1.26
N LEU A 152 9.95 -3.74 1.61
CA LEU A 152 11.34 -4.19 1.55
C LEU A 152 11.34 -5.68 1.18
N GLY A 153 11.99 -6.02 0.07
CA GLY A 153 12.25 -7.42 -0.30
C GLY A 153 13.55 -7.95 0.30
N SER A 154 13.73 -9.28 0.27
CA SER A 154 15.01 -9.90 0.61
C SER A 154 16.12 -9.45 -0.36
N ARG A 155 17.33 -9.29 0.17
CA ARG A 155 18.52 -8.78 -0.54
C ARG A 155 19.69 -9.73 -0.29
N HIS A 156 19.88 -10.69 -1.18
CA HIS A 156 20.89 -11.77 -1.10
C HIS A 156 22.35 -11.32 -0.85
N ASN A 157 22.69 -10.06 -1.14
CA ASN A 157 24.03 -9.51 -0.91
C ASN A 157 24.17 -8.70 0.40
N ASP A 158 23.09 -8.52 1.17
CA ASP A 158 23.09 -7.74 2.42
C ASP A 158 23.22 -8.66 3.65
N ALA A 159 24.47 -9.02 3.99
CA ALA A 159 24.80 -9.85 5.16
C ALA A 159 25.01 -9.03 6.45
N SER A 160 24.49 -7.80 6.53
CA SER A 160 24.67 -6.94 7.69
C SER A 160 23.86 -7.42 8.90
N GLU A 161 24.47 -7.37 10.09
CA GLU A 161 23.82 -7.66 11.38
C GLU A 161 23.23 -6.40 12.05
N GLU A 162 23.27 -5.24 11.40
CA GLU A 162 22.84 -3.97 12.00
C GLU A 162 21.31 -3.87 12.14
N GLY A 163 20.56 -4.74 11.46
CA GLY A 163 19.10 -4.66 11.37
C GLY A 163 18.62 -3.36 10.69
N LEU A 164 17.37 -2.99 10.97
CA LEU A 164 16.74 -1.76 10.49
C LEU A 164 16.50 -0.84 11.69
N LYS A 165 17.43 0.09 11.94
CA LYS A 165 17.35 1.02 13.07
C LYS A 165 16.64 2.30 12.65
N ASN A 166 15.43 2.52 13.17
CA ASN A 166 14.59 3.69 12.84
C ASN A 166 14.51 3.94 11.33
N TRP A 167 14.33 2.86 10.57
CA TRP A 167 14.38 2.90 9.11
C TRP A 167 12.98 3.15 8.54
N THR A 168 12.82 4.24 7.81
CA THR A 168 11.54 4.60 7.17
C THR A 168 11.44 3.97 5.79
N LEU A 169 10.39 3.18 5.59
CA LEU A 169 9.96 2.62 4.31
C LEU A 169 8.71 3.37 3.84
N MET A 170 8.47 3.45 2.53
CA MET A 170 7.35 4.22 1.96
C MET A 170 6.67 3.46 0.83
N SER A 171 5.35 3.62 0.70
CA SER A 171 4.58 3.15 -0.46
C SER A 171 3.52 4.17 -0.90
N VAL A 172 3.31 4.23 -2.22
CA VAL A 172 2.22 4.95 -2.90
C VAL A 172 1.14 4.01 -3.42
N GLN A 173 1.26 2.69 -3.20
CA GLN A 173 0.30 1.71 -3.73
C GLN A 173 -1.09 1.81 -3.09
N PHE A 174 -1.20 2.50 -1.96
CA PHE A 174 -2.44 2.73 -1.21
C PHE A 174 -3.13 4.05 -1.58
N TRP A 175 -2.66 4.74 -2.64
CA TRP A 175 -3.17 6.05 -3.00
C TRP A 175 -4.68 6.02 -3.28
N GLY A 176 -5.41 6.98 -2.71
CA GLY A 176 -6.85 7.12 -2.87
C GLY A 176 -7.68 6.24 -1.95
N GLU A 177 -7.08 5.26 -1.26
CA GLU A 177 -7.80 4.39 -0.33
C GLU A 177 -8.23 5.11 0.95
N GLN A 178 -9.12 4.47 1.71
CA GLN A 178 -9.50 4.91 3.04
C GLN A 178 -8.38 4.62 4.05
N ALA A 179 -7.94 5.66 4.76
CA ALA A 179 -6.93 5.58 5.81
C ALA A 179 -7.39 4.85 7.08
N ARG A 180 -8.69 4.84 7.34
CA ARG A 180 -9.32 4.31 8.56
C ARG A 180 -9.48 2.80 8.48
N GLY A 181 -9.09 2.10 9.54
CA GLY A 181 -9.22 0.66 9.69
C GLY A 181 -7.94 0.01 10.19
N VAL A 182 -7.85 -1.31 10.02
CA VAL A 182 -6.68 -2.09 10.45
C VAL A 182 -5.61 -2.07 9.37
N TRP A 183 -4.45 -1.53 9.71
CA TRP A 183 -3.23 -1.68 8.93
C TRP A 183 -2.43 -2.86 9.46
N THR A 184 -1.94 -3.73 8.58
CA THR A 184 -1.19 -4.92 8.99
C THR A 184 0.24 -4.87 8.47
N LEU A 185 1.20 -4.73 9.38
CA LEU A 185 2.63 -4.86 9.09
C LEU A 185 3.03 -6.33 9.24
N LYS A 186 3.66 -6.89 8.21
CA LYS A 186 4.24 -8.24 8.23
C LYS A 186 5.75 -8.15 8.01
N VAL A 187 6.51 -8.72 8.95
CA VAL A 187 7.97 -8.87 8.87
C VAL A 187 8.29 -10.35 8.78
N VAL A 188 9.07 -10.75 7.79
CA VAL A 188 9.44 -12.17 7.56
C VAL A 188 10.95 -12.30 7.53
N ASP A 189 11.49 -13.34 8.16
CA ASP A 189 12.87 -13.77 8.01
C ASP A 189 12.97 -14.88 6.95
N HIS A 190 13.52 -14.57 5.79
CA HIS A 190 13.79 -15.53 4.72
C HIS A 190 15.09 -16.30 4.98
N LYS A 191 15.11 -17.08 6.07
CA LYS A 191 16.29 -17.84 6.51
C LYS A 191 17.00 -18.53 5.33
N GLY A 192 18.25 -18.15 5.11
CA GLY A 192 19.10 -18.72 4.06
C GLY A 192 19.08 -18.00 2.71
N ALA A 193 18.31 -16.92 2.54
CA ALA A 193 18.35 -16.12 1.32
C ALA A 193 19.71 -15.39 1.15
N VAL A 194 20.37 -15.04 2.25
CA VAL A 194 21.74 -14.50 2.27
C VAL A 194 22.74 -15.60 2.61
N GLY A 195 23.37 -16.19 1.59
CA GLY A 195 24.31 -17.31 1.78
C GLY A 195 25.60 -16.96 2.54
N LYS A 196 25.99 -15.68 2.59
CA LYS A 196 27.16 -15.22 3.37
C LYS A 196 26.87 -15.01 4.85
N CYS A 197 25.62 -15.13 5.24
CA CYS A 197 25.19 -14.78 6.57
C CYS A 197 25.41 -15.96 7.53
N GLY A 198 26.24 -15.73 8.55
CA GLY A 198 26.65 -16.77 9.50
C GLY A 198 25.56 -17.11 10.49
N ARG A 199 24.49 -17.80 10.06
CA ARG A 199 23.59 -18.46 11.01
C ARG A 199 24.28 -19.70 11.55
N ARG A 200 24.43 -19.81 12.88
CA ARG A 200 24.75 -21.10 13.50
C ARG A 200 23.64 -22.07 13.13
N GLU A 201 23.93 -23.01 12.23
CA GLU A 201 23.08 -24.18 12.07
C GLU A 201 23.01 -24.86 13.44
N GLY A 202 21.80 -25.01 13.97
CA GLY A 202 21.59 -25.85 15.15
C GLY A 202 22.23 -27.19 14.87
N GLY A 203 23.22 -27.56 15.69
CA GLY A 203 24.00 -28.77 15.49
C GLY A 203 23.07 -29.95 15.21
N ARG A 204 23.37 -30.70 14.15
CA ARG A 204 23.05 -32.13 14.13
C ARG A 204 23.65 -32.69 15.42
N GLU A 205 22.80 -33.13 16.34
CA GLU A 205 22.93 -34.34 17.18
C GLU A 205 22.06 -34.21 18.44
N GLY A 206 21.53 -35.36 18.90
CA GLY A 206 20.32 -35.47 19.71
C GLY A 206 20.34 -34.68 21.03
N GLY A 207 19.30 -33.87 21.23
CA GLY A 207 19.07 -33.12 22.46
C GLY A 207 17.64 -32.59 22.52
N ARG A 208 17.00 -32.76 23.67
CA ARG A 208 15.58 -32.55 23.93
C ARG A 208 15.19 -31.06 23.80
N GLY A 209 14.52 -30.70 22.71
CA GLY A 209 13.58 -29.56 22.61
C GLY A 209 14.08 -28.19 23.09
N GLU A 210 15.16 -27.67 22.51
CA GLU A 210 15.60 -26.30 22.74
C GLU A 210 15.11 -25.39 21.60
N GLY A 211 14.25 -24.43 21.90
CA GLY A 211 13.70 -23.50 20.91
C GLY A 211 14.84 -22.72 20.22
N GLN A 212 14.87 -22.72 18.88
CA GLN A 212 15.87 -21.95 18.14
C GLN A 212 15.85 -20.47 18.59
N SER A 213 17.03 -19.91 18.86
CA SER A 213 17.18 -18.49 19.17
C SER A 213 16.55 -17.62 18.07
N PRO A 214 15.92 -16.48 18.41
CA PRO A 214 15.30 -15.61 17.42
C PRO A 214 16.34 -15.11 16.41
N SER A 215 15.96 -14.98 15.15
CA SER A 215 16.77 -14.36 14.10
C SER A 215 16.71 -12.83 14.14
N GLY A 216 15.82 -12.26 14.96
CA GLY A 216 15.70 -10.83 15.16
C GLY A 216 14.59 -10.47 16.13
N GLU A 217 14.40 -9.19 16.39
CA GLU A 217 13.33 -8.68 17.24
C GLU A 217 12.78 -7.37 16.68
N LEU A 218 11.44 -7.24 16.61
CA LEU A 218 10.75 -6.00 16.30
C LEU A 218 10.50 -5.24 17.61
N MET A 219 11.21 -4.13 17.79
CA MET A 219 11.17 -3.29 18.99
C MET A 219 10.15 -2.15 18.90
N GLY A 220 9.87 -1.67 17.69
CA GLY A 220 8.91 -0.59 17.50
C GLY A 220 8.59 -0.30 16.05
N VAL A 221 7.44 0.32 15.85
CA VAL A 221 6.90 0.71 14.54
C VAL A 221 6.23 2.08 14.67
N ALA A 222 6.49 2.98 13.73
CA ALA A 222 5.68 4.18 13.53
C ALA A 222 5.00 4.11 12.17
N LEU A 223 3.67 4.13 12.14
CA LEU A 223 2.87 4.26 10.92
C LEU A 223 2.54 5.73 10.72
N THR A 224 2.97 6.32 9.60
CA THR A 224 2.62 7.68 9.22
C THR A 224 1.86 7.68 7.91
N LEU A 225 0.64 8.21 7.95
CA LEU A 225 -0.25 8.37 6.82
C LEU A 225 -0.16 9.81 6.33
N TYR A 226 0.00 9.98 5.02
CA TYR A 226 -0.09 11.27 4.35
C TYR A 226 -1.28 11.26 3.41
N GLY A 227 -1.97 12.38 3.33
CA GLY A 227 -3.11 12.51 2.46
C GLY A 227 -3.82 13.83 2.60
N THR A 228 -5.06 13.87 2.13
CA THR A 228 -5.90 15.05 2.17
C THR A 228 -7.24 14.72 2.83
N TYR A 229 -8.02 15.77 3.04
CA TYR A 229 -9.38 15.69 3.54
C TYR A 229 -10.32 16.37 2.58
N ASP A 230 -11.31 15.63 2.10
CA ASP A 230 -12.41 16.16 1.33
C ASP A 230 -13.74 15.98 2.10
N PRO A 231 -14.39 17.06 2.55
CA PRO A 231 -15.66 16.97 3.28
C PRO A 231 -16.81 16.38 2.45
N GLN A 232 -16.71 16.38 1.12
CA GLN A 232 -17.73 15.81 0.23
C GLN A 232 -17.59 14.30 0.05
N ARG A 233 -16.45 13.72 0.47
CA ARG A 233 -16.22 12.28 0.36
C ARG A 233 -17.09 11.54 1.37
N PRO A 234 -18.03 10.68 0.92
CA PRO A 234 -18.86 9.93 1.84
C PRO A 234 -18.01 8.94 2.67
N PRO A 235 -18.34 8.73 3.96
CA PRO A 235 -17.70 7.69 4.76
C PRO A 235 -18.02 6.33 4.13
N GLN A 236 -17.02 5.67 3.56
CA GLN A 236 -17.16 4.34 2.99
C GLN A 236 -17.25 3.33 4.15
N VAL A 237 -18.44 2.79 4.38
CA VAL A 237 -18.64 1.68 5.34
C VAL A 237 -17.93 0.47 4.75
N SER A 238 -17.03 -0.15 5.53
CA SER A 238 -16.30 -1.35 5.13
C SER A 238 -17.26 -2.37 4.53
N ALA A 239 -17.10 -2.68 3.25
CA ALA A 239 -17.84 -3.73 2.57
C ALA A 239 -17.39 -5.08 3.16
N HIS A 240 -18.00 -5.48 4.27
CA HIS A 240 -18.03 -6.89 4.63
C HIS A 240 -18.71 -7.63 3.47
N VAL A 241 -17.98 -8.60 2.92
CA VAL A 241 -18.38 -9.61 1.94
C VAL A 241 -19.90 -9.79 1.87
N GLY A 242 -20.49 -9.33 0.77
CA GLY A 242 -21.92 -9.42 0.53
C GLY A 242 -22.26 -9.08 -0.93
N CYS A 243 -21.94 -10.02 -1.82
CA CYS A 243 -22.58 -10.27 -3.11
C CYS A 243 -23.17 -9.04 -3.86
N VAL A 244 -22.46 -8.56 -4.88
CA VAL A 244 -23.10 -7.82 -5.97
C VAL A 244 -23.99 -8.81 -6.73
N VAL A 245 -25.27 -8.86 -6.36
CA VAL A 245 -26.31 -9.29 -7.28
C VAL A 245 -26.93 -8.03 -7.86
N LEU A 246 -26.56 -7.73 -9.10
CA LEU A 246 -27.39 -6.94 -9.99
C LEU A 246 -28.80 -7.53 -10.00
N CYS A 247 -29.81 -6.71 -9.75
CA CYS A 247 -31.05 -6.59 -10.54
C CYS A 247 -31.84 -5.40 -9.98
N CYS A 248 -31.84 -4.25 -10.68
CA CYS A 248 -32.70 -3.91 -11.82
C CYS A 248 -34.02 -3.21 -11.42
N TRP A 249 -34.13 -1.96 -11.90
CA TRP A 249 -35.32 -1.25 -12.37
C TRP A 249 -36.12 -0.39 -11.37
N MET A 250 -35.83 0.92 -11.41
CA MET A 250 -36.88 1.93 -11.28
C MET A 250 -37.56 2.12 -12.64
N ALA A 251 -38.88 1.95 -12.64
CA ALA A 251 -39.93 2.64 -13.40
C ALA A 251 -39.58 3.31 -14.75
N LEU A 252 -40.36 2.96 -15.79
CA LEU A 252 -41.37 3.87 -16.38
C LEU A 252 -42.36 3.07 -17.27
N PRO A 253 -43.63 3.51 -17.38
CA PRO A 253 -44.72 2.78 -18.05
C PRO A 253 -44.93 3.27 -19.49
N VAL A 254 -45.23 2.37 -20.43
CA VAL A 254 -45.81 2.71 -21.74
C VAL A 254 -46.79 1.60 -22.19
N GLU A 255 -48.07 1.96 -22.16
CA GLU A 255 -49.18 1.65 -23.09
C GLU A 255 -49.44 0.21 -23.61
N THR A 256 -50.56 -0.32 -23.10
CA THR A 256 -51.70 -0.93 -23.84
C THR A 256 -51.42 -1.89 -25.00
N LEU A 257 -51.62 -3.19 -24.73
CA LEU A 257 -51.89 -4.21 -25.75
C LEU A 257 -53.24 -4.90 -25.48
N LEU A 258 -54.20 -4.49 -26.31
CA LEU A 258 -55.25 -5.30 -26.97
C LEU A 258 -55.60 -6.65 -26.34
N TRP A 259 -56.76 -6.71 -25.68
CA TRP A 259 -57.59 -7.91 -25.62
C TRP A 259 -58.61 -7.88 -26.76
N ARG A 260 -58.49 -8.82 -27.69
CA ARG A 260 -59.61 -9.38 -28.47
C ARG A 260 -59.56 -10.89 -28.28
N GLY A 261 -60.63 -11.42 -27.71
CA GLY A 261 -60.77 -12.85 -27.43
C GLY A 261 -61.06 -13.69 -28.67
N LEU A 262 -61.01 -15.00 -28.47
CA LEU A 262 -61.80 -16.02 -29.13
C LEU A 262 -61.62 -17.35 -28.36
N PHE A 263 -62.77 -17.91 -28.00
CA PHE A 263 -63.06 -19.18 -27.30
C PHE A 263 -62.87 -19.23 -25.78
#